data_AF-A0A2D4VXG3-F1
#
_entry.id   AF-A0A2D4VXG3-F1
#
_cell.length_a   1.000
_cell.length_b   1.000
_cell.length_c   1.000
_cell.angle_alpha   90.00
_cell.angle_beta   90.00
_cell.angle_gamma   90.00
#
_symmetry.space_group_name_H-M   'P 1'
#
loop_
_entity.id
_entity.type
_entity.pdbx_description
1 polymer ?
#
loop_
_entity_poly.entity_id
_entity_poly.type
_entity_poly.pdbx_seq_one_letter_code
_entity_poly.pdbx_strand_id
1 'polypeptide(L)'
;MYGRRLANFLIGILSIWAIYAILASVFGIPVVFPLTSGDENGVPMWRLLVVRHAVLGSFAFYGIMHLLQGSKEVYPVHFLKTFLFFLGLMGIFFAVGDHFDGTGVQWTDWAIIIFFIWAAAVLHFASATKYRRLFGSR
;
A
#
# COMPACT_ATOMS: atom_id res chain seq x y z
N MET A 1 -20.57 8.84 -7.39
CA MET A 1 -19.67 9.88 -7.94
C MET A 1 -18.61 10.33 -6.92
N TYR A 2 -18.94 10.44 -5.62
CA TYR A 2 -18.00 10.82 -4.56
C TYR A 2 -16.80 9.88 -4.38
N GLY A 3 -17.00 8.55 -4.39
CA GLY A 3 -15.89 7.59 -4.23
C GLY A 3 -14.79 7.70 -5.29
N ARG A 4 -15.10 8.17 -6.50
CA ARG A 4 -14.11 8.36 -7.57
C ARG A 4 -13.23 9.58 -7.33
N ARG A 5 -13.82 10.70 -6.90
CA ARG A 5 -13.04 11.91 -6.56
C ARG A 5 -12.11 11.63 -5.38
N LEU A 6 -12.63 10.91 -4.38
CA LEU A 6 -11.83 10.49 -3.22
C LEU A 6 -10.68 9.56 -3.64
N ALA A 7 -10.94 8.52 -4.45
CA ALA A 7 -9.89 7.62 -4.92
C ALA A 7 -8.81 8.35 -5.73
N ASN A 8 -9.20 9.22 -6.67
CA ASN A 8 -8.25 10.01 -7.45
C ASN A 8 -7.43 10.96 -6.57
N PHE A 9 -8.06 11.57 -5.57
CA PHE A 9 -7.39 12.42 -4.59
C PHE A 9 -6.37 11.64 -3.76
N LEU A 10 -6.75 10.46 -3.26
CA LEU A 10 -5.84 9.57 -2.53
C LEU A 10 -4.65 9.12 -3.39
N ILE A 11 -4.92 8.71 -4.64
CA ILE A 11 -3.86 8.34 -5.60
C ILE A 11 -2.92 9.53 -5.80
N GLY A 12 -3.46 10.73 -6.01
CA GLY A 12 -2.68 11.95 -6.20
C GLY A 12 -1.76 12.26 -5.01
N ILE A 13 -2.31 12.26 -3.79
CA ILE A 13 -1.53 12.50 -2.57
C ILE A 13 -0.46 11.43 -2.37
N LEU A 14 -0.81 10.15 -2.50
CA LEU A 14 0.15 9.05 -2.33
C LEU A 14 1.28 9.12 -3.37
N SER A 15 0.95 9.54 -4.60
CA SER A 15 1.94 9.69 -5.67
C SER A 15 2.89 10.85 -5.39
N ILE A 16 2.36 12.02 -5.03
CA ILE A 16 3.16 13.19 -4.67
C ILE A 16 4.07 12.86 -3.48
N TRP A 17 3.51 12.20 -2.46
CA TRP A 17 4.26 11.77 -1.30
C TRP A 17 5.38 10.80 -1.66
N ALA A 18 5.12 9.79 -2.50
CA ALA A 18 6.12 8.83 -2.93
C ALA A 18 7.26 9.50 -3.70
N ILE A 19 6.93 10.41 -4.63
CA ILE A 19 7.92 11.19 -5.37
C ILE A 19 8.79 12.00 -4.40
N TYR A 20 8.16 12.68 -3.44
CA TYR A 20 8.89 13.44 -2.42
C TYR A 20 9.84 12.55 -1.61
N ALA A 21 9.37 11.40 -1.11
CA ALA A 21 10.18 10.49 -0.30
C ALA A 21 11.37 9.91 -1.08
N ILE A 22 11.18 9.59 -2.37
CA ILE A 22 12.25 9.14 -3.26
C ILE A 22 13.29 10.25 -3.45
N LEU A 23 12.86 11.46 -3.78
CA LEU A 23 13.77 12.60 -3.97
C LEU A 23 14.54 12.92 -2.69
N ALA A 24 13.86 12.99 -1.54
CA ALA A 24 14.50 13.23 -0.24
C ALA A 24 15.57 12.16 0.07
N SER A 25 15.27 10.90 -0.22
CA SER A 25 16.21 9.79 0.00
C SER A 25 17.47 9.92 -0.88
N VAL A 26 17.35 10.42 -2.12
CA VAL A 26 18.50 10.70 -2.99
C VAL A 26 19.43 11.77 -2.41
N PHE A 27 18.88 12.71 -1.64
CA PHE A 27 19.66 13.73 -0.91
C PHE A 27 20.13 13.28 0.48
N GLY A 28 20.00 11.99 0.81
CA GLY A 28 20.41 11.45 2.11
C GLY A 28 19.45 11.76 3.26
N ILE A 29 18.23 12.19 2.96
CA ILE A 29 17.18 12.48 3.95
C ILE A 29 16.17 11.33 3.89
N PRO A 30 16.31 10.27 4.72
CA PRO A 30 15.34 9.19 4.76
C PRO A 30 14.02 9.73 5.32
N VAL A 31 12.99 9.81 4.49
CA VAL A 31 11.64 10.22 4.92
C VAL A 31 10.77 8.97 5.05
N VAL A 32 10.15 8.82 6.20
CA VAL A 32 9.19 7.75 6.47
C VAL A 32 7.78 8.31 6.54
N PHE A 33 6.82 7.52 6.08
CA PHE A 33 5.41 7.90 6.11
C PHE A 33 4.93 8.15 7.55
N PRO A 34 4.11 9.19 7.82
CA PRO A 34 3.61 10.17 6.86
C PRO A 34 4.60 11.29 6.53
N LEU A 35 5.38 11.82 7.46
CA LEU A 35 6.41 12.85 7.20
C LEU A 35 7.46 12.87 8.33
N THR A 36 7.90 11.69 8.78
CA THR A 36 8.89 11.58 9.85
C THR A 36 10.27 11.40 9.22
N SER A 37 11.24 12.25 9.57
CA SER A 37 12.63 11.95 9.24
C SER A 37 13.04 10.67 9.95
N GLY A 38 13.71 9.76 9.24
CA GLY A 38 14.38 8.62 9.86
C GLY A 38 15.29 9.11 10.98
N ASP A 39 15.41 8.31 12.03
CA ASP A 39 16.30 8.59 13.14
C ASP A 39 17.76 8.63 12.66
N GLU A 40 18.72 8.88 13.55
CA GLU A 40 20.17 8.84 13.25
C GLU A 40 20.60 7.52 12.56
N ASN A 41 19.81 6.46 12.75
CA ASN A 41 19.98 5.12 12.20
C ASN A 41 19.21 4.84 10.88
N GLY A 42 18.50 5.83 10.32
CA GLY A 42 17.77 5.72 9.05
C GLY A 42 16.35 5.17 9.17
N VAL A 43 15.89 4.43 8.14
CA VAL A 43 14.55 3.81 8.12
C VAL A 43 14.57 2.53 8.95
N PRO A 44 13.64 2.35 9.92
CA PRO A 44 13.59 1.15 10.75
C PRO A 44 13.50 -0.15 9.93
N MET A 45 14.25 -1.18 10.33
CA MET A 45 14.36 -2.45 9.59
C MET A 45 13.01 -3.13 9.37
N TRP A 46 12.15 -3.17 10.40
CA TRP A 46 10.84 -3.80 10.30
C TRP A 46 9.96 -3.16 9.20
N ARG A 47 10.08 -1.83 8.98
CA ARG A 47 9.37 -1.13 7.90
C ARG A 47 9.84 -1.59 6.52
N LEU A 48 11.15 -1.84 6.37
CA LEU A 48 11.72 -2.38 5.14
C LEU A 48 11.26 -3.82 4.89
N LEU A 49 11.21 -4.64 5.94
CA LEU A 49 10.68 -6.01 5.86
C LEU A 49 9.21 -6.00 5.44
N VAL A 50 8.37 -5.16 6.04
CA VAL A 50 6.96 -5.02 5.66
C VAL A 50 6.82 -4.67 4.17
N VAL A 51 7.57 -3.68 3.67
CA VAL A 51 7.53 -3.31 2.24
C VAL A 51 7.99 -4.47 1.35
N ARG A 52 9.10 -5.13 1.70
CA ARG A 52 9.62 -6.28 0.95
C ARG A 52 8.59 -7.41 0.84
N HIS A 53 7.97 -7.78 1.97
CA HIS A 53 6.95 -8.84 1.99
C HIS A 53 5.67 -8.41 1.26
N ALA A 54 5.32 -7.12 1.30
CA ALA A 54 4.20 -6.60 0.54
C ALA A 54 4.41 -6.70 -0.98
N VAL A 55 5.62 -6.39 -1.46
CA VAL A 55 6.01 -6.59 -2.86
C VAL A 55 5.92 -8.07 -3.23
N LEU A 56 6.47 -8.96 -2.41
CA LEU A 56 6.41 -10.40 -2.64
C LEU A 56 4.98 -10.95 -2.66
N GLY A 57 4.12 -10.53 -1.72
CA GLY A 57 2.71 -10.90 -1.69
C GLY A 57 1.95 -10.42 -2.91
N SER A 58 2.21 -9.18 -3.35
CA SER A 58 1.63 -8.63 -4.58
C SER A 58 2.08 -9.42 -5.81
N PHE A 59 3.37 -9.72 -5.89
CA PHE A 59 3.93 -10.54 -6.96
C PHE A 59 3.29 -11.94 -6.98
N ALA A 60 3.20 -12.61 -5.83
CA ALA A 60 2.56 -13.92 -5.71
C ALA A 60 1.10 -13.89 -6.18
N PHE A 61 0.34 -12.86 -5.79
CA PHE A 61 -1.04 -12.67 -6.24
C PHE A 61 -1.14 -12.56 -7.78
N TYR A 62 -0.31 -11.72 -8.40
CA TYR A 62 -0.30 -11.55 -9.86
C TYR A 62 0.23 -12.78 -10.60
N GLY A 63 1.23 -13.46 -10.05
CA GLY A 63 1.77 -14.71 -10.59
C GLY A 63 0.71 -15.82 -10.59
N ILE A 64 0.01 -16.03 -9.48
CA ILE A 64 -1.08 -17.01 -9.39
C ILE A 64 -2.21 -16.63 -10.35
N MET A 65 -2.60 -15.36 -10.39
CA MET A 65 -3.64 -14.90 -11.30
C MET A 65 -3.26 -15.14 -12.77
N HIS A 66 -1.99 -14.93 -13.14
CA HIS A 66 -1.49 -15.23 -14.48
C HIS A 66 -1.56 -16.72 -14.81
N LEU A 67 -1.17 -17.59 -13.87
CA LEU A 67 -1.23 -19.05 -14.08
C LEU A 67 -2.67 -19.56 -14.21
N LEU A 68 -3.62 -18.98 -13.47
CA LEU A 68 -5.02 -19.43 -13.46
C LEU A 68 -5.88 -18.80 -14.58
N GLN A 69 -5.61 -17.55 -14.97
CA GLN A 69 -6.45 -16.77 -15.88
C GLN A 69 -5.74 -16.38 -17.18
N GLY A 70 -4.48 -16.80 -17.35
CA GLY A 70 -3.65 -16.41 -18.49
C GLY A 70 -3.16 -14.97 -18.43
N SER A 71 -2.66 -14.47 -19.56
CA SER A 71 -2.13 -13.11 -19.69
C SER A 71 -3.23 -12.07 -19.88
N LYS A 72 -3.99 -11.79 -18.81
CA LYS A 72 -5.02 -10.75 -18.82
C LYS A 72 -4.43 -9.39 -18.44
N GLU A 73 -4.73 -8.36 -19.23
CA GLU A 73 -4.34 -6.99 -18.90
C GLU A 73 -5.06 -6.49 -17.64
N VAL A 74 -4.31 -5.79 -16.79
CA VAL A 74 -4.78 -5.29 -15.51
C VAL A 74 -4.54 -3.79 -15.42
N TYR A 75 -5.53 -3.05 -14.94
CA TYR A 75 -5.39 -1.61 -14.72
C TYR A 75 -4.42 -1.30 -13.57
N PRO A 76 -3.62 -0.21 -13.67
CA PRO A 76 -2.67 0.18 -12.61
C PRO A 76 -3.30 0.35 -11.21
N VAL A 77 -4.55 0.80 -11.14
CA VAL A 77 -5.29 0.94 -9.87
C VAL A 77 -5.49 -0.41 -9.17
N HIS A 78 -5.59 -1.49 -9.95
CA HIS A 78 -5.68 -2.83 -9.40
C HIS A 78 -4.35 -3.24 -8.75
N PHE A 79 -3.21 -2.92 -9.38
CA PHE A 79 -1.90 -3.11 -8.75
C PHE A 79 -1.80 -2.32 -7.46
N LEU A 80 -2.15 -1.03 -7.50
CA LEU A 80 -2.04 -0.15 -6.34
C LEU A 80 -2.88 -0.65 -5.15
N LYS A 81 -4.15 -1.02 -5.37
CA LYS A 81 -4.97 -1.55 -4.26
C LYS A 81 -4.45 -2.87 -3.71
N THR A 82 -3.95 -3.76 -4.58
CA THR A 82 -3.38 -5.05 -4.16
C THR A 82 -2.12 -4.83 -3.34
N PHE A 83 -1.24 -3.95 -3.80
CA PHE A 83 -0.02 -3.60 -3.08
C PHE A 83 -0.31 -2.98 -1.72
N LEU A 84 -1.19 -1.98 -1.64
CA LEU A 84 -1.58 -1.36 -0.37
C LEU A 84 -2.25 -2.34 0.59
N PHE A 85 -3.04 -3.29 0.07
CA PHE A 85 -3.62 -4.36 0.88
C PHE A 85 -2.54 -5.25 1.49
N PHE A 86 -1.58 -5.74 0.70
CA PHE A 86 -0.47 -6.54 1.23
C PHE A 86 0.46 -5.73 2.14
N LEU A 87 0.64 -4.44 1.89
CA LEU A 87 1.41 -3.55 2.75
C LEU A 87 0.77 -3.43 4.14
N GLY A 88 -0.54 -3.21 4.20
CA GLY A 88 -1.30 -3.21 5.45
C GLY A 88 -1.30 -4.58 6.12
N LEU A 89 -1.54 -5.66 5.37
CA LEU A 89 -1.60 -7.03 5.89
C LEU A 89 -0.26 -7.46 6.50
N MET A 90 0.85 -7.23 5.81
CA MET A 90 2.19 -7.54 6.34
C MET A 90 2.52 -6.61 7.51
N GLY A 91 2.10 -5.35 7.47
CA GLY A 91 2.20 -4.44 8.60
C GLY A 91 1.52 -4.99 9.86
N ILE A 92 0.30 -5.52 9.74
CA ILE A 92 -0.38 -6.21 10.85
C ILE A 92 0.45 -7.40 11.33
N PHE A 93 0.90 -8.26 10.41
CA PHE A 93 1.62 -9.48 10.78
C PHE A 93 2.87 -9.17 11.63
N PHE A 94 3.68 -8.20 11.20
CA PHE A 94 4.87 -7.78 11.93
C PHE A 94 4.51 -7.05 13.24
N ALA A 95 3.55 -6.12 13.22
CA ALA A 95 3.14 -5.40 14.43
C ALA A 95 2.55 -6.33 15.51
N VAL A 96 1.81 -7.35 15.10
CA VAL A 96 1.28 -8.37 16.01
C VAL A 96 2.42 -9.23 16.57
N GLY A 97 3.37 -9.65 15.73
CA GLY A 97 4.58 -10.37 16.17
C GLY A 97 5.35 -9.58 17.23
N ASP A 98 5.67 -8.31 16.92
CA ASP A 98 6.39 -7.41 17.82
C ASP A 98 5.64 -7.17 19.14
N HIS A 99 4.31 -7.12 19.10
CA HIS A 99 3.47 -7.02 20.30
C HIS A 99 3.55 -8.27 21.18
N PHE A 100 3.55 -9.47 20.58
CA PHE A 100 3.72 -10.73 21.31
C PHE A 100 5.13 -10.93 21.87
N ASP A 101 6.14 -10.42 21.18
CA ASP A 101 7.54 -10.43 21.63
C ASP A 101 7.83 -9.38 22.73
N GLY A 102 6.81 -8.63 23.16
CA GLY A 102 6.89 -7.68 24.27
C GLY A 102 7.59 -6.37 23.93
N THR A 103 7.91 -6.12 22.65
CA THR A 103 8.64 -4.91 22.21
C THR A 103 7.77 -3.65 22.16
N GLY A 104 6.44 -3.81 22.19
CA GLY A 104 5.47 -2.71 22.26
C GLY A 104 5.42 -1.89 20.97
N VAL A 105 4.31 -1.96 20.24
CA VAL A 105 4.15 -1.21 18.98
C VAL A 105 3.56 0.16 19.24
N GLN A 106 4.17 1.21 18.67
CA GLN A 106 3.67 2.57 18.82
C GLN A 106 2.29 2.75 18.15
N TRP A 107 1.45 3.60 18.74
CA TRP A 107 0.14 3.93 18.16
C TRP A 107 0.21 4.53 16.75
N THR A 108 1.31 5.23 16.46
CA THR A 108 1.60 5.79 15.14
C THR A 108 1.74 4.70 14.07
N ASP A 109 2.38 3.57 14.40
CA ASP A 109 2.55 2.44 13.48
C ASP A 109 1.21 1.77 13.16
N TRP A 110 0.38 1.57 14.18
CA TRP A 110 -0.99 1.08 13.98
C TRP A 110 -1.82 2.01 13.11
N ALA A 111 -1.73 3.32 13.32
CA ALA A 111 -2.45 4.31 12.51
C ALA A 111 -2.02 4.25 11.03
N ILE A 112 -0.72 4.07 10.75
CA ILE A 112 -0.19 3.93 9.40
C ILE A 112 -0.70 2.65 8.72
N ILE A 113 -0.69 1.52 9.45
CA ILE A 113 -1.23 0.25 8.96
C ILE A 113 -2.71 0.38 8.60
N ILE A 114 -3.51 0.95 9.51
CA ILE A 114 -4.94 1.19 9.30
C ILE A 114 -5.17 2.11 8.10
N PHE A 115 -4.35 3.15 7.95
CA PHE A 115 -4.43 4.06 6.81
C PHE A 115 -4.23 3.33 5.48
N PHE A 116 -3.23 2.45 5.35
CA PHE A 116 -3.01 1.71 4.10
C PHE A 116 -4.13 0.72 3.79
N ILE A 117 -4.66 0.03 4.79
CA ILE A 117 -5.82 -0.87 4.63
C ILE A 117 -7.05 -0.09 4.19
N TRP A 118 -7.31 1.05 4.83
CA TRP A 118 -8.41 1.93 4.48
C TRP A 118 -8.26 2.46 3.05
N ALA A 119 -7.06 2.91 2.65
CA ALA A 119 -6.79 3.35 1.29
C ALA A 119 -7.02 2.23 0.27
N ALA A 120 -6.55 1.01 0.56
CA ALA A 120 -6.80 -0.17 -0.26
C ALA A 120 -8.31 -0.46 -0.41
N ALA A 121 -9.07 -0.37 0.68
CA ALA A 121 -10.52 -0.55 0.67
C ALA A 121 -11.23 0.52 -0.19
N VAL A 122 -10.87 1.80 -0.02
CA VAL A 122 -11.42 2.90 -0.84
C VAL A 122 -11.16 2.64 -2.33
N LEU A 123 -9.94 2.23 -2.69
CA LEU A 123 -9.60 1.90 -4.08
C LEU A 123 -10.35 0.66 -4.58
N HIS A 124 -10.54 -0.36 -3.75
CA HIS A 124 -11.32 -1.55 -4.10
C HIS A 124 -12.75 -1.17 -4.47
N PHE A 125 -13.46 -0.46 -3.58
CA PHE A 125 -14.85 -0.05 -3.84
C PHE A 125 -14.97 0.95 -4.98
N ALA A 126 -14.02 1.89 -5.12
CA ALA A 126 -14.01 2.82 -6.24
C ALA A 126 -13.81 2.11 -7.59
N SER A 127 -12.92 1.09 -7.65
CA SER A 127 -12.66 0.32 -8.86
C SER A 127 -13.78 -0.66 -9.24
N ALA A 128 -14.49 -1.22 -8.26
CA ALA A 128 -15.62 -2.13 -8.47
C ALA A 128 -16.75 -1.50 -9.30
N THR A 129 -16.98 -0.19 -9.15
CA THR A 129 -18.05 0.53 -9.88
C THR A 129 -17.82 0.61 -11.39
N LYS A 130 -16.59 0.39 -11.89
CA LYS A 130 -16.24 0.45 -13.31
C LYS A 130 -16.51 -0.88 -14.03
N TYR A 131 -16.27 -2.03 -13.39
CA TYR A 131 -16.52 -3.36 -14.00
C TYR A 131 -17.98 -3.52 -14.45
N ARG A 132 -18.93 -2.95 -13.69
CA ARG A 132 -20.37 -3.04 -14.00
C ARG A 132 -20.86 -2.06 -15.07
N ARG A 133 -20.17 -0.93 -15.32
CA ARG A 133 -20.61 0.10 -16.28
C ARG A 133 -19.94 0.03 -17.65
N LEU A 134 -18.75 -0.58 -17.76
CA LEU A 134 -18.11 -0.81 -19.06
C LEU A 134 -18.62 -2.08 -19.77
N PHE A 135 -19.15 -3.05 -19.02
CA PHE A 135 -19.73 -4.28 -19.54
C PHE A 135 -21.27 -4.35 -19.40
N GLY A 136 -21.90 -3.25 -19.00
CA GLY A 136 -23.34 -3.06 -19.13
C GLY A 136 -23.65 -2.54 -20.54
N SER A 137 -23.76 -3.46 -21.50
CA SER A 137 -24.26 -3.26 -22.87
C SER A 137 -23.53 -2.22 -23.73
N ARG A 138 -22.67 -2.70 -24.63
CA ARG A 138 -23.06 -2.95 -26.02
C ARG A 138 -22.49 -4.28 -26.48
#